data_AF-A0A1Y1WZC5-F1
#
_entry.id   AF-A0A1Y1WZC5-F1
#
_cell.length_a   1.000
_cell.length_b   1.000
_cell.length_c   1.000
_cell.angle_alpha   90.00
_cell.angle_beta   90.00
_cell.angle_gamma   90.00
#
_symmetry.space_group_name_H-M   'P 1'
#
loop_
_entity.id
_entity.type
_entity.pdbx_description
1 polymer ?
#
loop_
_entity_poly.entity_id
_entity_poly.type
_entity_poly.pdbx_seq_one_letter_code
_entity_poly.pdbx_strand_id
1 'polypeptide(L)'
;MSIENNNKSVSLKSCNTSENQKWTLWDKNPKDVINNTKTRKVWIYNSKLNKCLYSGTQYNYRPVISKCNKSDNRNKWEIPVSGDGYFKSLFKSKNWCLTVSNINEGTVLMQECNQNSVIKDITSSYNKESIKFSLNDNKCLGSLDPNNPSEIKLNLNQCKNSKDDQHWEIWNSYPDGNNYNKNPTKTVWIYNPKLKKCLISGNKSSYRPQIGDCNNSNRVKWEIPVSGDGYFKSLYNKKGTIGMGDCDNNSIIMNIKSSYNEKSIMSSLSNNKCLGILNSDDSNEVRLNLNKCNESKDDQQWEIWNRNPVNIINNTETRKVWIYNSKLKKCLYSGIKETYRPFIKNCINSISNEWEVPVSGDGFFKSLHNNKGWCLNVSDIDKGSIIMGECNQNSIINDITSSYNKNSITSSLIDNKCLGSLGSNNSNEIKLNLNQCDDNKDDQYWEIRDSYPVNINNDKTKTVWVYNPKLKKCLISGNKSSYRPQIGNCNNSNRVKWEIPVSGDGYFKSLYNKKGWCLHVSNIDKGTIGMGDCDNNSIIINIKSSYNEKSIMSSLSNNKYLGLLNSDNSNEVKLNLNKCNKSKDDQQWEIWDSNPTTSNNKRAYYYY
;
A
#
# COMPACT_ATOMS: atom_id res chain seq x y z
N MET A 1 -1.08 34.53 39.66
CA MET A 1 -0.81 34.73 38.21
C MET A 1 -2.16 34.89 37.53
N SER A 2 -2.38 35.91 36.70
CA SER A 2 -3.69 36.21 36.12
C SER A 2 -3.61 36.63 34.66
N ILE A 3 -4.62 36.30 33.87
CA ILE A 3 -4.79 36.81 32.49
C ILE A 3 -5.67 38.06 32.54
N GLU A 4 -5.25 39.12 31.87
CA GLU A 4 -6.05 40.33 31.70
C GLU A 4 -6.99 40.18 30.50
N ASN A 5 -8.29 40.32 30.74
CA ASN A 5 -9.29 40.31 29.68
C ASN A 5 -8.96 41.45 28.71
N ASN A 6 -8.50 41.09 27.49
CA ASN A 6 -8.17 41.91 26.32
C ASN A 6 -6.68 41.99 25.93
N ASN A 7 -5.74 41.56 26.80
CA ASN A 7 -4.33 41.46 26.42
C ASN A 7 -3.82 40.05 26.78
N LYS A 8 -3.17 39.38 25.82
CA LYS A 8 -2.54 38.06 26.02
C LYS A 8 -1.34 38.09 27.01
N SER A 9 -1.26 39.10 27.86
CA SER A 9 -0.24 39.28 28.88
C SER A 9 -0.65 38.60 30.19
N VAL A 10 0.33 37.95 30.82
CA VAL A 10 0.18 37.32 32.14
C VAL A 10 0.79 38.26 33.18
N SER A 11 0.04 38.58 34.24
CA SER A 11 0.51 39.44 35.34
C SER A 11 0.38 38.75 36.69
N LEU A 12 1.21 39.15 37.66
CA LEU A 12 1.07 38.73 39.05
C LEU A 12 0.10 39.70 39.74
N LYS A 13 -1.01 39.16 40.28
CA LYS A 13 -2.01 39.90 41.06
C LYS A 13 -2.17 39.26 42.43
N SER A 14 -2.67 40.03 43.38
CA SER A 14 -3.11 39.54 44.69
C SER A 14 -4.12 38.40 44.50
N CYS A 15 -3.97 37.33 45.28
CA CYS A 15 -4.81 36.15 45.19
C CYS A 15 -6.27 36.50 45.45
N ASN A 16 -7.11 36.27 44.45
CA ASN A 16 -8.55 36.25 44.60
C ASN A 16 -9.11 34.99 43.90
N THR A 17 -10.31 34.55 44.27
CA THR A 17 -10.92 33.30 43.77
C THR A 17 -11.48 33.44 42.34
N SER A 18 -11.07 34.46 41.58
CA SER A 18 -11.59 34.69 40.23
C SER A 18 -11.04 33.69 39.21
N GLU A 19 -11.85 33.34 38.22
CA GLU A 19 -11.53 32.34 37.19
C GLU A 19 -10.22 32.63 36.45
N ASN A 20 -9.90 33.90 36.21
CA ASN A 20 -8.67 34.29 35.52
C ASN A 20 -7.38 34.10 36.34
N GLN A 21 -7.47 33.68 37.61
CA GLN A 21 -6.33 33.29 38.45
C GLN A 21 -6.21 31.76 38.61
N LYS A 22 -7.12 30.97 38.04
CA LYS A 22 -7.08 29.51 38.09
C LYS A 22 -6.30 28.97 36.88
N TRP A 23 -5.29 28.15 37.16
CA TRP A 23 -4.43 27.54 36.15
C TRP A 23 -4.47 26.03 36.26
N THR A 24 -4.36 25.34 35.12
CA THR A 24 -4.13 23.89 35.08
C THR A 24 -2.72 23.64 34.54
N LEU A 25 -1.96 22.81 35.24
CA LEU A 25 -0.66 22.33 34.78
C LEU A 25 -0.90 21.16 33.80
N TRP A 26 0.01 20.93 32.86
CA TRP A 26 -0.11 19.86 31.89
C TRP A 26 1.28 19.32 31.50
N ASP A 27 1.45 18.00 31.56
CA ASP A 27 2.70 17.34 31.14
C ASP A 27 2.79 17.11 29.62
N LYS A 28 1.67 17.28 28.91
CA LYS A 28 1.55 17.21 27.44
C LYS A 28 0.87 18.47 26.92
N ASN A 29 1.18 18.86 25.68
CA ASN A 29 0.54 20.01 25.05
C ASN A 29 -0.99 19.81 25.02
N PRO A 30 -1.78 20.65 25.71
CA PRO A 30 -3.23 20.47 25.80
C PRO A 30 -3.92 20.51 24.44
N LYS A 31 -3.33 21.19 23.44
CA LYS A 31 -3.92 21.25 22.09
C LYS A 31 -3.98 19.88 21.41
N ASP A 32 -2.99 19.01 21.66
CA ASP A 32 -2.91 17.68 21.08
C ASP A 32 -3.95 16.73 21.68
N VAL A 33 -4.43 17.04 22.90
CA VAL A 33 -5.45 16.27 23.62
C VAL A 33 -6.87 16.83 23.39
N ILE A 34 -7.00 18.17 23.31
CA ILE A 34 -8.30 18.86 23.44
C ILE A 34 -8.91 19.28 22.08
N ASN A 35 -8.11 19.75 21.11
CA ASN A 35 -8.65 20.53 19.99
C ASN A 35 -8.55 19.88 18.59
N ASN A 36 -7.72 18.85 18.40
CA ASN A 36 -7.49 18.26 17.07
C ASN A 36 -7.80 16.75 16.97
N THR A 37 -8.33 16.14 18.02
CA THR A 37 -8.67 14.72 18.02
C THR A 37 -10.07 14.50 17.44
N LYS A 38 -10.15 13.83 16.28
CA LYS A 38 -11.43 13.36 15.75
C LYS A 38 -12.08 12.43 16.79
N THR A 39 -13.32 12.70 17.17
CA THR A 39 -14.07 11.90 18.12
C THR A 39 -15.08 10.99 17.41
N ARG A 40 -15.54 9.97 18.14
CA ARG A 40 -16.63 9.08 17.73
C ARG A 40 -17.53 8.75 18.91
N LYS A 41 -18.80 8.44 18.62
CA LYS A 41 -19.80 8.03 19.61
C LYS A 41 -19.78 6.51 19.77
N VAL A 42 -19.71 6.04 21.00
CA VAL A 42 -19.50 4.63 21.33
C VAL A 42 -20.31 4.21 22.57
N TRP A 43 -20.40 2.89 22.76
CA TRP A 43 -20.71 2.24 24.03
C TRP A 43 -19.42 1.69 24.63
N ILE A 44 -19.29 1.76 25.94
CA ILE A 44 -18.17 1.17 26.68
C ILE A 44 -18.75 -0.02 27.45
N TYR A 45 -18.34 -1.22 27.06
CA TYR A 45 -18.98 -2.48 27.43
C TYR A 45 -18.02 -3.41 28.15
N ASN A 46 -18.48 -4.07 29.21
CA ASN A 46 -17.74 -5.13 29.88
C ASN A 46 -18.40 -6.47 29.51
N SER A 47 -17.70 -7.27 28.69
CA SER A 47 -18.22 -8.54 28.17
C SER A 47 -18.28 -9.65 29.22
N LYS A 48 -17.39 -9.61 30.22
CA LYS A 48 -17.39 -10.57 31.33
C LYS A 48 -18.61 -10.40 32.24
N LEU A 49 -19.03 -9.15 32.45
CA LEU A 49 -20.18 -8.81 33.29
C LEU A 49 -21.48 -8.61 32.51
N ASN A 50 -21.43 -8.57 31.18
CA ASN A 50 -22.55 -8.24 30.29
C ASN A 50 -23.25 -6.91 30.68
N LYS A 51 -22.44 -5.87 30.93
CA LYS A 51 -22.90 -4.56 31.42
C LYS A 51 -22.15 -3.43 30.71
N CYS A 52 -22.77 -2.26 30.65
CA CYS A 52 -22.19 -1.05 30.10
C CYS A 52 -21.74 -0.09 31.20
N LEU A 53 -20.77 0.76 30.87
CA LEU A 53 -20.37 1.91 31.68
C LEU A 53 -21.40 3.04 31.54
N TYR A 54 -21.93 3.49 32.66
CA TYR A 54 -22.85 4.62 32.80
C TYR A 54 -22.19 5.78 33.50
N SER A 55 -22.40 6.97 32.97
CA SER A 55 -21.94 8.23 33.57
C SER A 55 -22.69 8.63 34.85
N GLY A 56 -23.81 8.00 35.19
CA GLY A 56 -24.66 8.45 36.30
C GLY A 56 -25.58 9.62 35.90
N THR A 57 -26.13 10.35 36.87
CA THR A 57 -27.23 11.32 36.63
C THR A 57 -26.88 12.78 36.91
N GLN A 58 -25.78 13.06 37.60
CA GLN A 58 -25.44 14.39 38.10
C GLN A 58 -23.92 14.66 38.04
N TYR A 59 -23.56 15.94 38.16
CA TYR A 59 -22.17 16.38 38.32
C TYR A 59 -21.63 15.84 39.64
N ASN A 60 -20.32 15.53 39.71
CA ASN A 60 -19.68 14.88 40.86
C ASN A 60 -20.28 13.51 41.23
N TYR A 61 -21.05 12.88 40.32
CA TYR A 61 -21.54 11.54 40.56
C TYR A 61 -20.52 10.49 40.15
N ARG A 62 -20.42 9.42 40.92
CA ARG A 62 -19.56 8.28 40.60
C ARG A 62 -20.18 7.50 39.43
N PRO A 63 -19.42 7.19 38.37
CA PRO A 63 -19.90 6.38 37.27
C PRO A 63 -20.25 4.96 37.77
N VAL A 64 -21.17 4.30 37.07
CA VAL A 64 -21.66 2.98 37.46
C VAL A 64 -21.59 1.98 36.30
N ILE A 65 -21.51 0.70 36.60
CA ILE A 65 -21.68 -0.40 35.65
C ILE A 65 -23.07 -0.99 35.79
N SER A 66 -23.83 -1.04 34.68
CA SER A 66 -25.22 -1.52 34.69
C SER A 66 -25.64 -2.11 33.35
N LYS A 67 -26.80 -2.76 33.28
CA LYS A 67 -27.31 -3.37 32.05
C LYS A 67 -27.39 -2.33 30.93
N CYS A 68 -26.90 -2.67 29.74
CA CYS A 68 -26.92 -1.78 28.59
C CYS A 68 -28.35 -1.42 28.18
N ASN A 69 -28.58 -0.16 27.80
CA ASN A 69 -29.89 0.36 27.40
C ASN A 69 -29.76 1.28 26.17
N LYS A 70 -30.34 0.87 25.04
CA LYS A 70 -30.22 1.58 23.76
C LYS A 70 -30.78 3.01 23.79
N SER A 71 -31.85 3.24 24.56
CA SER A 71 -32.52 4.55 24.64
C SER A 71 -31.86 5.49 25.65
N ASP A 72 -31.00 4.99 26.53
CA ASP A 72 -30.37 5.79 27.57
C ASP A 72 -29.01 6.34 27.12
N ASN A 73 -28.90 7.66 26.99
CA ASN A 73 -27.62 8.29 26.61
C ASN A 73 -26.57 8.28 27.74
N ARG A 74 -26.93 7.89 28.98
CA ARG A 74 -25.95 7.78 30.08
C ARG A 74 -24.88 6.72 29.84
N ASN A 75 -25.15 5.73 28.99
CA ASN A 75 -24.22 4.67 28.62
C ASN A 75 -23.51 4.90 27.27
N LYS A 76 -23.71 6.07 26.67
CA LYS A 76 -23.07 6.45 25.41
C LYS A 76 -22.02 7.51 25.68
N TRP A 77 -20.90 7.34 25.01
CA TRP A 77 -19.69 8.11 25.24
C TRP A 77 -19.19 8.70 23.92
N GLU A 78 -18.60 9.87 23.99
CA GLU A 78 -17.79 10.43 22.92
C GLU A 78 -16.32 10.30 23.33
N ILE A 79 -15.54 9.61 22.50
CA ILE A 79 -14.12 9.31 22.75
C ILE A 79 -13.28 9.63 21.50
N PRO A 80 -11.94 9.77 21.62
CA PRO A 80 -11.05 9.88 20.46
C PRO A 80 -11.11 8.65 19.55
N VAL A 81 -10.92 8.85 18.24
CA VAL A 81 -10.82 7.75 17.25
C VAL A 81 -9.51 6.97 17.44
N SER A 82 -8.43 7.64 17.87
CA SER A 82 -7.13 7.05 18.19
C SER A 82 -6.40 7.90 19.24
N GLY A 83 -5.51 7.26 20.02
CA GLY A 83 -4.66 7.94 21.00
C GLY A 83 -5.37 8.29 22.31
N ASP A 84 -4.62 8.99 23.17
CA ASP A 84 -5.10 9.44 24.48
C ASP A 84 -6.16 10.55 24.35
N GLY A 85 -7.08 10.63 25.30
CA GLY A 85 -8.00 11.76 25.38
C GLY A 85 -9.14 11.59 26.35
N TYR A 86 -10.19 12.39 26.15
CA TYR A 86 -11.32 12.47 27.06
C TYR A 86 -12.43 11.50 26.72
N PHE A 87 -13.00 10.87 27.74
CA PHE A 87 -14.24 10.11 27.60
C PHE A 87 -15.40 10.97 28.10
N LYS A 88 -16.12 11.57 27.16
CA LYS A 88 -17.21 12.51 27.42
C LYS A 88 -18.56 11.77 27.44
N SER A 89 -19.37 12.02 28.44
CA SER A 89 -20.74 11.50 28.49
C SER A 89 -21.64 12.26 27.51
N LEU A 90 -22.50 11.51 26.80
CA LEU A 90 -23.56 12.09 25.96
C LEU A 90 -24.84 12.43 26.74
N PHE A 91 -24.85 12.30 28.07
CA PHE A 91 -26.01 12.58 28.88
C PHE A 91 -26.31 14.09 29.00
N LYS A 92 -27.54 14.48 28.62
CA LYS A 92 -28.09 15.85 28.74
C LYS A 92 -27.20 16.96 28.17
N SER A 93 -26.36 16.66 27.18
CA SER A 93 -25.48 17.63 26.52
C SER A 93 -24.49 18.35 27.45
N LYS A 94 -24.25 17.81 28.66
CA LYS A 94 -23.40 18.47 29.66
C LYS A 94 -21.90 18.20 29.49
N ASN A 95 -21.51 17.41 28.48
CA ASN A 95 -20.12 17.09 28.10
C ASN A 95 -19.20 16.77 29.29
N TRP A 96 -19.72 16.14 30.34
CA TRP A 96 -18.93 15.75 31.50
C TRP A 96 -17.95 14.65 31.14
N CYS A 97 -16.76 14.75 31.68
CA CYS A 97 -15.70 13.77 31.50
C CYS A 97 -15.61 12.83 32.69
N LEU A 98 -15.28 11.58 32.39
CA LEU A 98 -14.80 10.63 33.38
C LEU A 98 -13.47 11.17 33.96
N THR A 99 -13.44 11.50 35.25
CA THR A 99 -12.36 12.29 35.86
C THR A 99 -11.90 11.70 37.19
N VAL A 100 -10.59 11.65 37.41
CA VAL A 100 -10.02 11.27 38.71
C VAL A 100 -10.07 12.46 39.67
N SER A 101 -10.83 12.33 40.74
CA SER A 101 -10.93 13.36 41.79
C SER A 101 -9.92 13.16 42.92
N ASN A 102 -9.61 11.89 43.25
CA ASN A 102 -8.57 11.54 44.23
C ASN A 102 -7.85 10.26 43.76
N ILE A 103 -6.60 10.39 43.33
CA ILE A 103 -5.84 9.25 42.79
C ILE A 103 -5.44 8.25 43.87
N ASN A 104 -5.25 8.68 45.12
CA ASN A 104 -4.83 7.80 46.22
C ASN A 104 -5.96 6.84 46.59
N GLU A 105 -7.17 7.37 46.77
CA GLU A 105 -8.38 6.59 47.01
C GLU A 105 -8.91 5.89 45.74
N GLY A 106 -8.48 6.36 44.57
CA GLY A 106 -8.96 5.90 43.27
C GLY A 106 -10.30 6.49 42.84
N THR A 107 -10.80 7.51 43.54
CA THR A 107 -12.14 8.08 43.33
C THR A 107 -12.27 8.70 41.93
N VAL A 108 -13.18 8.12 41.13
CA VAL A 108 -13.56 8.61 39.79
C VAL A 108 -14.95 9.22 39.84
N LEU A 109 -15.13 10.41 39.27
CA LEU A 109 -16.39 11.15 39.22
C LEU A 109 -16.63 11.71 37.81
N MET A 110 -17.88 12.05 37.51
CA MET A 110 -18.22 12.85 36.32
C MET A 110 -18.03 14.34 36.62
N GLN A 111 -17.05 14.96 35.98
CA GLN A 111 -16.67 16.36 36.20
C GLN A 111 -16.37 17.09 34.89
N GLU A 112 -15.95 18.35 34.96
CA GLU A 112 -15.42 19.07 33.82
C GLU A 112 -14.14 18.41 33.31
N CYS A 113 -13.96 18.42 31.99
CA CYS A 113 -12.81 17.84 31.33
C CYS A 113 -11.54 18.63 31.67
N ASN A 114 -10.61 18.00 32.37
CA ASN A 114 -9.33 18.60 32.76
C ASN A 114 -8.19 17.55 32.65
N GLN A 115 -6.98 17.88 33.09
CA GLN A 115 -5.84 16.96 33.04
C GLN A 115 -6.09 15.60 33.74
N ASN A 116 -6.92 15.57 34.79
CA ASN A 116 -7.26 14.35 35.51
C ASN A 116 -8.30 13.49 34.78
N SER A 117 -8.82 13.97 33.65
CA SER A 117 -9.77 13.27 32.80
C SER A 117 -9.12 12.59 31.60
N VAL A 118 -7.80 12.71 31.43
CA VAL A 118 -7.10 12.15 30.27
C VAL A 118 -6.91 10.65 30.44
N ILE A 119 -7.59 9.90 29.58
CA ILE A 119 -7.57 8.44 29.53
C ILE A 119 -6.62 8.01 28.42
N LYS A 120 -5.80 7.00 28.72
CA LYS A 120 -4.88 6.41 27.75
C LYS A 120 -5.66 5.58 26.74
N ASP A 121 -5.14 5.48 25.52
CA ASP A 121 -5.72 4.60 24.50
C ASP A 121 -5.87 3.17 25.08
N ILE A 122 -7.09 2.65 25.14
CA ILE A 122 -7.37 1.33 25.72
C ILE A 122 -6.58 0.25 24.98
N THR A 123 -6.36 0.42 23.68
CA THR A 123 -5.58 -0.53 22.85
C THR A 123 -4.09 -0.54 23.20
N SER A 124 -3.60 0.52 23.86
CA SER A 124 -2.23 0.63 24.38
C SER A 124 -2.07 0.11 25.81
N SER A 125 -3.17 -0.28 26.47
CA SER A 125 -3.11 -0.84 27.83
C SER A 125 -2.46 -2.23 27.82
N TYR A 126 -1.85 -2.61 28.96
CA TYR A 126 -1.09 -3.87 29.13
C TYR A 126 -1.87 -5.14 28.75
N ASN A 127 -3.20 -5.12 28.85
CA ASN A 127 -4.10 -6.20 28.46
C ASN A 127 -5.02 -5.83 27.27
N LYS A 128 -4.80 -4.65 26.66
CA LYS A 128 -5.60 -4.08 25.55
C LYS A 128 -7.09 -3.90 25.85
N GLU A 129 -7.50 -4.05 27.11
CA GLU A 129 -8.90 -4.07 27.55
C GLU A 129 -9.12 -3.20 28.79
N SER A 130 -8.10 -2.61 29.39
CA SER A 130 -8.27 -1.79 30.60
C SER A 130 -8.31 -0.29 30.32
N ILE A 131 -9.26 0.39 30.95
CA ILE A 131 -9.32 1.86 30.99
C ILE A 131 -8.35 2.35 32.05
N LYS A 132 -7.31 3.07 31.61
CA LYS A 132 -6.27 3.66 32.46
C LYS A 132 -6.22 5.17 32.29
N PHE A 133 -5.93 5.87 33.37
CA PHE A 133 -5.75 7.32 33.35
C PHE A 133 -4.27 7.66 33.24
N SER A 134 -3.97 8.78 32.58
CA SER A 134 -2.59 9.25 32.42
C SER A 134 -1.87 9.53 33.73
N LEU A 135 -2.62 9.76 34.82
CA LEU A 135 -2.10 10.02 36.16
C LEU A 135 -1.46 8.80 36.83
N ASN A 136 -1.86 7.57 36.48
CA ASN A 136 -1.31 6.36 37.11
C ASN A 136 -1.56 5.10 36.25
N ASP A 137 -0.48 4.49 35.76
CA ASP A 137 -0.54 3.30 34.90
C ASP A 137 -0.80 1.98 35.63
N ASN A 138 -0.70 1.98 36.96
CA ASN A 138 -0.90 0.80 37.79
C ASN A 138 -2.36 0.66 38.26
N LYS A 139 -3.20 1.67 38.00
CA LYS A 139 -4.62 1.64 38.35
C LYS A 139 -5.54 1.55 37.13
N CYS A 140 -6.55 0.70 37.25
CA CYS A 140 -7.52 0.37 36.21
C CYS A 140 -8.94 0.66 36.72
N LEU A 141 -9.82 1.11 35.83
CA LEU A 141 -11.23 1.31 36.15
C LEU A 141 -11.91 -0.05 36.40
N GLY A 142 -12.49 -0.23 37.57
CA GLY A 142 -13.28 -1.42 37.96
C GLY A 142 -14.30 -1.08 39.05
N SER A 143 -14.95 -2.08 39.63
CA SER A 143 -15.94 -1.92 40.71
C SER A 143 -15.29 -1.41 42.00
N LEU A 144 -15.99 -0.55 42.74
CA LEU A 144 -15.51 0.05 43.99
C LEU A 144 -15.14 -1.00 45.04
N ASP A 145 -15.97 -2.03 45.15
CA ASP A 145 -15.72 -3.24 45.91
C ASP A 145 -15.68 -4.42 44.94
N PRO A 146 -14.49 -4.86 44.51
CA PRO A 146 -14.32 -5.93 43.53
C PRO A 146 -14.60 -7.33 44.10
N ASN A 147 -15.00 -7.43 45.37
CA ASN A 147 -15.43 -8.68 46.00
C ASN A 147 -16.96 -8.73 46.19
N ASN A 148 -17.66 -7.61 45.96
CA ASN A 148 -19.11 -7.54 46.01
C ASN A 148 -19.70 -7.52 44.59
N PRO A 149 -20.30 -8.63 44.10
CA PRO A 149 -20.88 -8.70 42.76
C PRO A 149 -22.10 -7.78 42.56
N SER A 150 -22.69 -7.26 43.64
CA SER A 150 -23.77 -6.29 43.61
C SER A 150 -23.27 -4.84 43.56
N GLU A 151 -21.96 -4.61 43.72
CA GLU A 151 -21.40 -3.28 43.58
C GLU A 151 -21.50 -2.82 42.13
N ILE A 152 -22.06 -1.63 41.95
CA ILE A 152 -22.27 -1.02 40.63
C ILE A 152 -21.41 0.23 40.47
N LYS A 153 -20.94 0.84 41.55
CA LYS A 153 -20.11 2.05 41.50
C LYS A 153 -18.69 1.68 41.10
N LEU A 154 -18.05 2.55 40.32
CA LEU A 154 -16.71 2.28 39.80
C LEU A 154 -15.64 3.10 40.53
N ASN A 155 -14.42 2.57 40.58
CA ASN A 155 -13.23 3.13 41.21
C ASN A 155 -11.98 2.80 40.38
N LEU A 156 -10.87 3.50 40.65
CA LEU A 156 -9.54 3.11 40.19
C LEU A 156 -8.88 2.17 41.18
N ASN A 157 -8.81 0.91 40.79
CA ASN A 157 -8.23 -0.17 41.58
C ASN A 157 -6.88 -0.57 41.02
N GLN A 158 -6.07 -1.32 41.78
CA GLN A 158 -4.86 -1.92 41.22
C GLN A 158 -5.24 -2.83 40.03
N CYS A 159 -4.57 -2.63 38.90
CA CYS A 159 -4.80 -3.42 37.69
C CYS A 159 -4.52 -4.91 37.95
N LYS A 160 -5.49 -5.78 37.66
CA LYS A 160 -5.39 -7.24 37.78
C LYS A 160 -6.10 -7.90 36.61
N ASN A 161 -5.37 -8.68 35.82
CA ASN A 161 -5.93 -9.43 34.67
C ASN A 161 -6.96 -10.50 35.05
N SER A 162 -7.02 -10.90 36.32
CA SER A 162 -7.97 -11.89 36.81
C SER A 162 -9.30 -11.29 37.27
N LYS A 163 -9.49 -9.97 37.13
CA LYS A 163 -10.65 -9.25 37.66
C LYS A 163 -11.56 -8.81 36.52
N ASP A 164 -12.64 -9.57 36.32
CA ASP A 164 -13.63 -9.40 35.24
C ASP A 164 -14.16 -7.97 35.09
N ASP A 165 -14.29 -7.24 36.20
CA ASP A 165 -14.78 -5.85 36.25
C ASP A 165 -13.80 -4.81 35.66
N GLN A 166 -12.57 -5.21 35.32
CA GLN A 166 -11.52 -4.34 34.78
C GLN A 166 -11.31 -4.49 33.26
N HIS A 167 -12.12 -5.31 32.60
CA HIS A 167 -12.06 -5.57 31.15
C HIS A 167 -13.18 -4.82 30.42
N TRP A 168 -12.80 -3.96 29.50
CA TRP A 168 -13.67 -3.02 28.79
C TRP A 168 -13.39 -3.04 27.29
N GLU A 169 -14.47 -2.99 26.54
CA GLU A 169 -14.49 -2.97 25.09
C GLU A 169 -15.20 -1.72 24.58
N ILE A 170 -14.76 -1.22 23.42
CA ILE A 170 -15.35 -0.07 22.75
C ILE A 170 -16.21 -0.53 21.58
N TRP A 171 -17.50 -0.23 21.64
CA TRP A 171 -18.47 -0.65 20.64
C TRP A 171 -19.02 0.56 19.88
N ASN A 172 -19.02 0.51 18.55
CA ASN A 172 -19.62 1.55 17.70
C ASN A 172 -21.13 1.30 17.45
N SER A 173 -21.66 0.20 17.97
CA SER A 173 -23.06 -0.21 17.85
C SER A 173 -23.55 -0.70 19.22
N TYR A 174 -24.87 -0.74 19.40
CA TYR A 174 -25.47 -1.15 20.67
C TYR A 174 -25.06 -2.59 21.04
N PRO A 175 -24.45 -2.80 22.23
CA PRO A 175 -24.12 -4.13 22.74
C PRO A 175 -25.41 -4.79 23.25
N ASP A 176 -26.06 -5.52 22.34
CA ASP A 176 -27.15 -6.43 22.70
C ASP A 176 -26.48 -7.71 23.18
N GLY A 177 -26.50 -7.99 24.49
CA GLY A 177 -25.81 -9.13 25.11
C GLY A 177 -26.19 -10.52 24.54
N ASN A 178 -27.16 -10.57 23.62
CA ASN A 178 -27.57 -11.76 22.85
C ASN A 178 -27.13 -11.72 21.37
N ASN A 179 -26.32 -10.75 20.96
CA ASN A 179 -26.03 -10.46 19.57
C ASN A 179 -24.58 -9.97 19.39
N TYR A 180 -23.62 -10.89 19.50
CA TYR A 180 -22.22 -10.75 19.08
C TYR A 180 -22.03 -10.41 17.56
N ASN A 181 -23.10 -10.05 16.84
CA ASN A 181 -23.21 -10.14 15.39
C ASN A 181 -23.34 -8.81 14.64
N LYS A 182 -23.01 -7.67 15.27
CA LYS A 182 -23.04 -6.35 14.59
C LYS A 182 -21.75 -5.54 14.73
N ASN A 183 -20.62 -6.23 14.81
CA ASN A 183 -19.35 -5.62 14.42
C ASN A 183 -19.35 -5.45 12.90
N PRO A 184 -18.80 -4.34 12.36
CA PRO A 184 -18.62 -4.21 10.93
C PRO A 184 -17.82 -5.42 10.43
N THR A 185 -18.34 -6.07 9.40
CA THR A 185 -17.75 -7.24 8.77
C THR A 185 -17.19 -6.88 7.41
N LYS A 186 -16.27 -7.70 6.91
CA LYS A 186 -15.75 -7.63 5.54
C LYS A 186 -15.81 -9.00 4.89
N THR A 187 -16.03 -9.01 3.58
CA THR A 187 -15.99 -10.23 2.77
C THR A 187 -14.56 -10.55 2.35
N VAL A 188 -14.16 -11.80 2.50
CA VAL A 188 -12.80 -12.29 2.28
C VAL A 188 -12.77 -13.69 1.68
N TRP A 189 -11.63 -14.08 1.14
CA TRP A 189 -11.22 -15.44 0.80
C TRP A 189 -10.19 -15.89 1.83
N ILE A 190 -10.31 -17.11 2.33
CA ILE A 190 -9.33 -17.70 3.26
C ILE A 190 -8.51 -18.69 2.45
N TYR A 191 -7.25 -18.36 2.20
CA TYR A 191 -6.37 -19.03 1.25
C TYR A 191 -5.29 -19.82 1.97
N ASN A 192 -5.03 -21.05 1.53
CA ASN A 192 -3.89 -21.83 1.98
C ASN A 192 -2.76 -21.71 0.93
N PRO A 193 -1.63 -21.07 1.26
CA PRO A 193 -0.56 -20.82 0.30
C PRO A 193 0.15 -22.08 -0.18
N LYS A 194 0.22 -23.13 0.65
CA LYS A 194 0.86 -24.41 0.29
C LYS A 194 0.06 -25.18 -0.74
N LEU A 195 -1.24 -25.35 -0.51
CA LEU A 195 -2.11 -26.08 -1.43
C LEU A 195 -2.52 -25.25 -2.65
N LYS A 196 -2.39 -23.93 -2.58
CA LYS A 196 -2.95 -22.98 -3.55
C LYS A 196 -4.47 -23.14 -3.73
N LYS A 197 -5.15 -23.35 -2.61
CA LYS A 197 -6.60 -23.60 -2.54
C LYS A 197 -7.23 -22.72 -1.47
N CYS A 198 -8.54 -22.52 -1.55
CA CYS A 198 -9.30 -21.71 -0.61
C CYS A 198 -10.16 -22.59 0.30
N LEU A 199 -10.48 -22.04 1.46
CA LEU A 199 -11.49 -22.58 2.37
C LEU A 199 -12.88 -22.41 1.76
N ILE A 200 -13.61 -23.50 1.61
CA ILE A 200 -14.95 -23.56 1.03
C ILE A 200 -15.96 -23.97 2.11
N SER A 201 -17.10 -23.30 2.11
CA SER A 201 -18.26 -23.69 2.91
C SER A 201 -18.82 -25.05 2.48
N GLY A 202 -19.11 -25.89 3.48
CA GLY A 202 -19.88 -27.11 3.29
C GLY A 202 -21.28 -26.85 2.71
N ASN A 203 -21.87 -27.90 2.12
CA ASN A 203 -23.17 -27.82 1.43
C ASN A 203 -24.37 -27.58 2.36
N LYS A 204 -24.27 -27.93 3.66
CA LYS A 204 -25.30 -27.66 4.68
C LYS A 204 -24.63 -27.12 5.96
N SER A 205 -25.41 -26.58 6.91
CA SER A 205 -24.89 -25.95 8.15
C SER A 205 -24.15 -26.92 9.06
N SER A 206 -24.46 -28.22 8.97
CA SER A 206 -23.77 -29.28 9.68
C SER A 206 -22.52 -29.81 8.97
N TYR A 207 -22.23 -29.39 7.74
CA TYR A 207 -21.09 -29.90 6.98
C TYR A 207 -19.85 -29.08 7.29
N ARG A 208 -18.74 -29.77 7.53
CA ARG A 208 -17.41 -29.19 7.74
C ARG A 208 -17.05 -28.29 6.56
N PRO A 209 -16.38 -27.15 6.80
CA PRO A 209 -15.64 -26.48 5.75
C PRO A 209 -14.68 -27.46 5.06
N GLN A 210 -14.45 -27.25 3.77
CA GLN A 210 -13.57 -28.06 2.92
C GLN A 210 -12.51 -27.16 2.30
N ILE A 211 -11.55 -27.75 1.60
CA ILE A 211 -10.61 -27.01 0.77
C ILE A 211 -10.90 -27.30 -0.70
N GLY A 212 -10.86 -26.28 -1.54
CA GLY A 212 -10.98 -26.46 -2.99
C GLY A 212 -10.57 -25.22 -3.77
N ASP A 213 -10.90 -25.18 -5.06
CA ASP A 213 -10.47 -24.09 -5.94
C ASP A 213 -11.03 -22.73 -5.52
N CYS A 214 -10.14 -21.73 -5.50
CA CYS A 214 -10.54 -20.35 -5.29
C CYS A 214 -11.31 -19.85 -6.52
N ASN A 215 -12.51 -19.32 -6.29
CA ASN A 215 -13.32 -18.71 -7.33
C ASN A 215 -14.21 -17.60 -6.72
N ASN A 216 -15.05 -16.99 -7.55
CA ASN A 216 -15.92 -15.88 -7.11
C ASN A 216 -17.27 -16.31 -6.52
N SER A 217 -17.50 -17.62 -6.34
CA SER A 217 -18.73 -18.14 -5.73
C SER A 217 -18.81 -17.76 -4.25
N ASN A 218 -20.03 -17.52 -3.77
CA ASN A 218 -20.30 -17.29 -2.34
C ASN A 218 -19.88 -18.49 -1.47
N ARG A 219 -19.70 -19.68 -2.06
CA ARG A 219 -19.20 -20.88 -1.34
C ARG A 219 -17.77 -20.71 -0.83
N VAL A 220 -16.96 -19.87 -1.46
CA VAL A 220 -15.53 -19.69 -1.15
C VAL A 220 -15.28 -18.39 -0.38
N LYS A 221 -16.34 -17.58 -0.22
CA LYS A 221 -16.28 -16.28 0.43
C LYS A 221 -16.80 -16.37 1.86
N TRP A 222 -16.09 -15.68 2.74
CA TRP A 222 -16.37 -15.63 4.16
C TRP A 222 -16.59 -14.18 4.58
N GLU A 223 -17.50 -13.97 5.51
CA GLU A 223 -17.74 -12.70 6.18
C GLU A 223 -17.08 -12.76 7.54
N ILE A 224 -16.10 -11.90 7.78
CA ILE A 224 -15.32 -11.87 9.01
C ILE A 224 -15.41 -10.48 9.68
N PRO A 225 -15.31 -10.38 11.01
CA PRO A 225 -15.26 -9.09 11.70
C PRO A 225 -14.05 -8.26 11.27
N VAL A 226 -14.21 -6.94 11.15
CA VAL A 226 -13.11 -6.01 10.83
C VAL A 226 -12.07 -5.97 11.95
N SER A 227 -12.47 -6.20 13.21
CA SER A 227 -11.57 -6.40 14.35
C SER A 227 -10.69 -7.66 14.21
N GLY A 228 -11.10 -8.60 13.37
CA GLY A 228 -10.43 -9.86 13.08
C GLY A 228 -10.76 -11.00 14.04
N ASP A 229 -11.11 -10.71 15.30
CA ASP A 229 -11.66 -11.71 16.23
C ASP A 229 -13.17 -11.85 16.07
N GLY A 230 -13.68 -13.09 16.03
CA GLY A 230 -15.10 -13.40 16.10
C GLY A 230 -15.56 -14.49 15.12
N TYR A 231 -16.82 -14.40 14.69
CA TYR A 231 -17.43 -15.42 13.84
C TYR A 231 -17.07 -15.25 12.38
N PHE A 232 -16.45 -16.27 11.80
CA PHE A 232 -16.18 -16.33 10.37
C PHE A 232 -17.37 -17.04 9.72
N LYS A 233 -18.23 -16.28 9.05
CA LYS A 233 -19.50 -16.77 8.49
C LYS A 233 -19.38 -17.06 7.02
N SER A 234 -20.01 -18.13 6.56
CA SER A 234 -20.10 -18.43 5.14
C SER A 234 -21.10 -17.47 4.46
N LEU A 235 -20.73 -16.90 3.30
CA LEU A 235 -21.68 -16.16 2.48
C LEU A 235 -22.70 -17.06 1.76
N TYR A 236 -22.35 -18.33 1.54
CA TYR A 236 -23.25 -19.31 0.94
C TYR A 236 -24.26 -19.84 1.96
N ASN A 237 -23.79 -20.13 3.16
CA ASN A 237 -24.61 -20.66 4.24
C ASN A 237 -24.64 -19.68 5.40
N LYS A 238 -25.64 -18.80 5.40
CA LYS A 238 -25.77 -17.68 6.34
C LYS A 238 -25.81 -18.09 7.83
N LYS A 239 -26.10 -19.36 8.13
CA LYS A 239 -26.06 -19.92 9.49
C LYS A 239 -24.75 -20.65 9.82
N GLY A 240 -23.98 -21.05 8.81
CA GLY A 240 -22.74 -21.80 8.97
C GLY A 240 -21.55 -20.91 9.31
N THR A 241 -20.90 -21.21 10.42
CA THR A 241 -19.58 -20.69 10.81
C THR A 241 -18.50 -21.72 10.49
N ILE A 242 -17.21 -21.32 10.56
CA ILE A 242 -16.09 -22.29 10.47
C ILE A 242 -16.14 -23.33 11.61
N GLY A 243 -16.78 -23.01 12.75
CA GLY A 243 -16.83 -23.84 13.96
C GLY A 243 -17.80 -25.03 13.97
N MET A 244 -18.48 -25.34 12.86
CA MET A 244 -19.54 -26.38 12.79
C MET A 244 -20.67 -26.18 13.82
N GLY A 245 -21.54 -25.20 13.58
CA GLY A 245 -22.75 -25.02 14.38
C GLY A 245 -23.46 -23.70 14.07
N ASP A 246 -24.58 -23.49 14.76
CA ASP A 246 -25.13 -22.14 14.95
C ASP A 246 -24.07 -21.25 15.64
N CYS A 247 -24.15 -19.92 15.50
CA CYS A 247 -23.17 -18.97 16.04
C CYS A 247 -23.13 -19.01 17.59
N ASP A 248 -22.49 -20.02 18.17
CA ASP A 248 -22.35 -20.27 19.60
C ASP A 248 -20.91 -19.98 20.08
N ASN A 249 -20.65 -20.04 21.39
CA ASN A 249 -19.31 -19.76 21.92
C ASN A 249 -18.23 -20.72 21.40
N ASN A 250 -18.63 -21.89 20.89
CA ASN A 250 -17.71 -22.89 20.35
C ASN A 250 -17.23 -22.56 18.93
N SER A 251 -17.92 -21.63 18.27
CA SER A 251 -17.68 -21.23 16.88
C SER A 251 -16.83 -19.97 16.73
N ILE A 252 -16.41 -19.35 17.83
CA ILE A 252 -15.56 -18.15 17.81
C ILE A 252 -14.13 -18.56 17.41
N ILE A 253 -13.59 -17.85 16.43
CA ILE A 253 -12.23 -18.02 15.95
C ILE A 253 -11.44 -16.75 16.25
N MET A 254 -10.20 -16.93 16.71
CA MET A 254 -9.29 -15.81 16.95
C MET A 254 -8.66 -15.35 15.63
N ASN A 255 -8.43 -14.04 15.56
CA ASN A 255 -7.79 -13.35 14.45
C ASN A 255 -6.48 -14.04 14.08
N ILE A 256 -6.22 -14.21 12.78
CA ILE A 256 -4.94 -14.76 12.32
C ILE A 256 -3.77 -13.93 12.85
N LYS A 257 -3.92 -12.61 12.94
CA LYS A 257 -2.89 -11.71 13.49
C LYS A 257 -2.67 -11.84 15.00
N SER A 258 -3.64 -12.37 15.74
CA SER A 258 -3.47 -12.65 17.16
C SER A 258 -2.98 -14.07 17.43
N SER A 259 -2.76 -14.86 16.37
CA SER A 259 -2.18 -16.19 16.50
C SER A 259 -0.69 -16.10 16.82
N TYR A 260 -0.19 -17.12 17.52
CA TYR A 260 1.20 -17.27 17.93
C TYR A 260 2.23 -17.09 16.79
N ASN A 261 1.85 -17.35 15.54
CA ASN A 261 2.70 -17.21 14.35
C ASN A 261 2.18 -16.20 13.31
N GLU A 262 1.13 -15.44 13.65
CA GLU A 262 0.44 -14.49 12.77
C GLU A 262 -0.09 -15.08 11.44
N LYS A 263 -0.11 -16.41 11.30
CA LYS A 263 -0.47 -17.13 10.06
C LYS A 263 -1.47 -18.25 10.30
N SER A 264 -1.84 -18.57 11.54
CA SER A 264 -2.74 -19.66 11.85
C SER A 264 -4.11 -19.18 12.31
N ILE A 265 -5.15 -19.93 11.95
CA ILE A 265 -6.51 -19.69 12.43
C ILE A 265 -6.69 -20.51 13.71
N MET A 266 -6.88 -19.84 14.85
CA MET A 266 -6.94 -20.49 16.16
C MET A 266 -8.35 -20.61 16.72
N SER A 267 -8.61 -21.70 17.44
CA SER A 267 -9.85 -21.85 18.20
C SER A 267 -9.83 -20.97 19.45
N SER A 268 -10.90 -20.21 19.69
CA SER A 268 -11.06 -19.44 20.93
C SER A 268 -11.23 -20.32 22.17
N LEU A 269 -11.74 -21.55 22.01
CA LEU A 269 -11.89 -22.51 23.11
C LEU A 269 -10.57 -23.11 23.57
N SER A 270 -9.56 -23.11 22.70
CA SER A 270 -8.26 -23.68 23.00
C SER A 270 -7.18 -22.99 22.19
N ASN A 271 -6.40 -22.15 22.88
CA ASN A 271 -5.27 -21.41 22.32
C ASN A 271 -4.08 -22.31 21.89
N ASN A 272 -4.21 -23.63 21.96
CA ASN A 272 -3.23 -24.57 21.43
C ASN A 272 -3.74 -25.37 20.21
N LYS A 273 -4.95 -25.05 19.72
CA LYS A 273 -5.57 -25.70 18.57
C LYS A 273 -5.71 -24.75 17.38
N CYS A 274 -5.20 -25.20 16.25
CA CYS A 274 -5.15 -24.46 15.00
C CYS A 274 -5.88 -25.22 13.89
N LEU A 275 -6.57 -24.48 13.03
CA LEU A 275 -7.18 -25.05 11.83
C LEU A 275 -6.07 -25.54 10.91
N GLY A 276 -6.03 -26.84 10.71
CA GLY A 276 -5.05 -27.51 9.85
C GLY A 276 -5.72 -28.50 8.91
N ILE A 277 -4.90 -29.04 8.03
CA ILE A 277 -5.33 -30.05 7.07
C ILE A 277 -5.01 -31.42 7.66
N LEU A 278 -5.99 -32.30 7.67
CA LEU A 278 -5.79 -33.70 8.00
C LEU A 278 -5.49 -34.44 6.69
N ASN A 279 -4.23 -34.76 6.44
CA ASN A 279 -3.89 -35.78 5.45
C ASN A 279 -4.34 -37.13 6.03
N SER A 280 -5.43 -37.66 5.51
CA SER A 280 -5.76 -39.07 5.64
C SER A 280 -5.01 -39.77 4.52
N ASP A 281 -4.12 -40.69 4.89
CA ASP A 281 -3.28 -41.45 3.92
C ASP A 281 -4.12 -42.31 2.94
N ASP A 282 -5.44 -42.43 3.17
CA ASP A 282 -6.34 -43.36 2.46
C ASP A 282 -7.53 -42.69 1.75
N SER A 283 -7.61 -41.36 1.65
CA SER A 283 -8.71 -40.73 0.88
C SER A 283 -8.27 -39.49 0.12
N ASN A 284 -8.69 -39.39 -1.16
CA ASN A 284 -8.60 -38.18 -2.00
C ASN A 284 -9.38 -36.98 -1.42
N GLU A 285 -9.88 -37.07 -0.20
CA GLU A 285 -10.70 -36.07 0.46
C GLU A 285 -9.85 -35.31 1.49
N VAL A 286 -9.40 -34.11 1.12
CA VAL A 286 -8.67 -33.20 2.02
C VAL A 286 -9.63 -32.72 3.10
N ARG A 287 -9.44 -33.20 4.34
CA ARG A 287 -10.28 -32.84 5.49
C ARG A 287 -9.64 -31.74 6.33
N LEU A 288 -10.46 -30.90 6.94
CA LEU A 288 -10.02 -29.91 7.91
C LEU A 288 -10.22 -30.42 9.34
N ASN A 289 -9.27 -30.08 10.21
CA ASN A 289 -9.32 -30.43 11.62
C ASN A 289 -8.68 -29.35 12.50
N LEU A 290 -9.07 -29.30 13.77
CA LEU A 290 -8.38 -28.50 14.79
C LEU A 290 -7.23 -29.34 15.37
N ASN A 291 -6.04 -29.13 14.81
CA ASN A 291 -4.82 -29.83 15.20
C ASN A 291 -4.10 -29.06 16.31
N LYS A 292 -3.15 -29.71 17.00
CA LYS A 292 -2.22 -28.96 17.86
C LYS A 292 -1.47 -27.95 16.98
N CYS A 293 -1.49 -26.69 17.40
CA CYS A 293 -0.79 -25.59 16.72
C CYS A 293 0.70 -25.92 16.56
N ASN A 294 1.21 -25.81 15.33
CA ASN A 294 2.61 -26.02 15.00
C ASN A 294 3.06 -25.07 13.87
N GLU A 295 4.01 -24.17 14.16
CA GLU A 295 4.48 -23.13 13.21
C GLU A 295 5.13 -23.71 11.96
N SER A 296 5.85 -24.82 12.10
CA SER A 296 6.57 -25.46 11.00
C SER A 296 5.67 -26.30 10.11
N LYS A 297 4.37 -26.37 10.44
CA LYS A 297 3.37 -27.06 9.63
C LYS A 297 2.62 -26.08 8.74
N ASP A 298 3.09 -26.00 7.50
CA ASP A 298 2.47 -25.18 6.44
C ASP A 298 0.97 -25.50 6.22
N ASP A 299 0.50 -26.71 6.56
CA ASP A 299 -0.91 -27.08 6.46
C ASP A 299 -1.81 -26.32 7.46
N GLN A 300 -1.21 -25.62 8.43
CA GLN A 300 -1.89 -24.77 9.40
C GLN A 300 -1.73 -23.28 9.11
N GLN A 301 -1.10 -22.92 8.00
CA GLN A 301 -0.88 -21.54 7.58
C GLN A 301 -1.97 -21.09 6.60
N TRP A 302 -2.52 -19.90 6.84
CA TRP A 302 -3.66 -19.34 6.15
C TRP A 302 -3.49 -17.83 5.94
N GLU A 303 -4.01 -17.33 4.82
CA GLU A 303 -4.02 -15.91 4.47
C GLU A 303 -5.45 -15.43 4.23
N ILE A 304 -5.80 -14.20 4.63
CA ILE A 304 -7.16 -13.65 4.51
C ILE A 304 -7.23 -12.58 3.42
N TRP A 305 -7.56 -12.99 2.21
CA TRP A 305 -7.57 -12.11 1.05
C TRP A 305 -8.87 -11.32 0.93
N ASN A 306 -8.78 -10.01 0.68
CA ASN A 306 -9.92 -9.13 0.34
C ASN A 306 -10.32 -9.19 -1.15
N ARG A 307 -9.53 -9.90 -1.96
CA ARG A 307 -9.74 -10.13 -3.40
C ARG A 307 -9.56 -11.62 -3.69
N ASN A 308 -10.06 -12.09 -4.83
CA ASN A 308 -9.88 -13.50 -5.21
C ASN A 308 -8.39 -13.77 -5.50
N PRO A 309 -7.71 -14.65 -4.75
CA PRO A 309 -6.28 -14.91 -4.90
C PRO A 309 -5.91 -15.48 -6.27
N VAL A 310 -6.79 -16.25 -6.93
CA VAL A 310 -6.49 -16.82 -8.26
C VAL A 310 -6.33 -15.73 -9.33
N ASN A 311 -7.12 -14.66 -9.24
CA ASN A 311 -7.02 -13.54 -10.17
C ASN A 311 -5.70 -12.78 -10.03
N ILE A 312 -5.04 -12.88 -8.88
CA ILE A 312 -3.79 -12.19 -8.59
C ILE A 312 -2.57 -13.10 -8.83
N ILE A 313 -2.67 -14.39 -8.47
CA ILE A 313 -1.53 -15.33 -8.44
C ILE A 313 -1.38 -16.12 -9.75
N ASN A 314 -2.48 -16.61 -10.35
CA ASN A 314 -2.41 -17.64 -11.40
C ASN A 314 -2.77 -17.12 -12.81
N ASN A 315 -3.44 -15.97 -12.93
CA ASN A 315 -4.01 -15.49 -14.21
C ASN A 315 -3.52 -14.12 -14.66
N THR A 316 -2.48 -13.57 -14.04
CA THR A 316 -1.87 -12.30 -14.47
C THR A 316 -0.70 -12.60 -15.39
N GLU A 317 -0.86 -12.38 -16.69
CA GLU A 317 0.28 -12.26 -17.59
C GLU A 317 1.18 -11.15 -17.04
N THR A 318 2.46 -11.45 -16.84
CA THR A 318 3.43 -10.50 -16.31
C THR A 318 4.37 -10.05 -17.42
N ARG A 319 4.94 -8.86 -17.23
CA ARG A 319 5.97 -8.29 -18.11
C ARG A 319 7.13 -7.75 -17.29
N LYS A 320 8.32 -7.76 -17.91
CA LYS A 320 9.53 -7.17 -17.34
C LYS A 320 9.58 -5.68 -17.65
N VAL A 321 9.80 -4.87 -16.63
CA VAL A 321 9.70 -3.41 -16.72
C VAL A 321 10.74 -2.72 -15.83
N TRP A 322 10.94 -1.43 -16.10
CA TRP A 322 11.55 -0.47 -15.20
C TRP A 322 10.45 0.40 -14.58
N ILE A 323 10.48 0.55 -13.26
CA ILE A 323 9.59 1.47 -12.55
C ILE A 323 10.35 2.79 -12.36
N TYR A 324 9.93 3.80 -13.10
CA TYR A 324 10.66 5.06 -13.26
C TYR A 324 9.86 6.24 -12.71
N ASN A 325 10.51 7.11 -11.95
CA ASN A 325 9.94 8.40 -11.58
C ASN A 325 10.45 9.46 -12.56
N SER A 326 9.55 9.98 -13.39
CA SER A 326 9.88 10.95 -14.45
C SER A 326 10.14 12.36 -13.96
N LYS A 327 9.62 12.73 -12.79
CA LYS A 327 9.87 14.04 -12.17
C LYS A 327 11.29 14.10 -11.59
N LEU A 328 11.70 13.04 -10.89
CA LEU A 328 13.02 12.93 -10.27
C LEU A 328 14.09 12.36 -11.19
N LYS A 329 13.69 11.81 -12.35
CA LYS A 329 14.56 11.11 -13.30
C LYS A 329 15.35 9.95 -12.68
N LYS A 330 14.70 9.17 -11.83
CA LYS A 330 15.29 8.07 -11.05
C LYS A 330 14.41 6.83 -11.10
N CYS A 331 14.98 5.67 -10.78
CA CYS A 331 14.29 4.38 -10.82
C CYS A 331 14.03 3.85 -9.41
N LEU A 332 12.99 3.02 -9.28
CA LEU A 332 12.70 2.24 -8.10
C LEU A 332 13.65 1.05 -8.00
N TYR A 333 14.27 0.90 -6.83
CA TYR A 333 15.14 -0.21 -6.47
C TYR A 333 14.58 -0.99 -5.30
N SER A 334 14.64 -2.31 -5.41
CA SER A 334 14.20 -3.23 -4.36
C SER A 334 15.19 -3.33 -3.20
N GLY A 335 16.50 -3.23 -3.48
CA GLY A 335 17.55 -3.62 -2.54
C GLY A 335 17.94 -5.08 -2.68
N ILE A 336 18.77 -5.58 -1.77
CA ILE A 336 19.46 -6.89 -1.91
C ILE A 336 18.94 -7.99 -0.97
N LYS A 337 18.12 -7.66 0.04
CA LYS A 337 17.72 -8.61 1.10
C LYS A 337 16.23 -8.57 1.40
N GLU A 338 15.73 -9.63 2.03
CA GLU A 338 14.39 -9.65 2.61
C GLU A 338 14.34 -8.59 3.70
N THR A 339 13.18 -7.99 3.92
CA THR A 339 12.94 -6.87 4.85
C THR A 339 13.63 -5.55 4.47
N TYR A 340 14.41 -5.52 3.39
CA TYR A 340 15.03 -4.27 2.94
C TYR A 340 13.96 -3.30 2.48
N ARG A 341 14.08 -2.04 2.89
CA ARG A 341 13.21 -0.98 2.40
C ARG A 341 13.64 -0.61 0.98
N PRO A 342 12.72 -0.61 0.00
CA PRO A 342 13.03 -0.13 -1.33
C PRO A 342 13.42 1.35 -1.31
N PHE A 343 14.16 1.78 -2.32
CA PHE A 343 14.65 3.15 -2.42
C PHE A 343 14.65 3.62 -3.87
N ILE A 344 14.73 4.92 -4.07
CA ILE A 344 14.86 5.54 -5.39
C ILE A 344 16.29 6.04 -5.58
N LYS A 345 16.91 5.70 -6.72
CA LYS A 345 18.23 6.20 -7.13
C LYS A 345 18.34 6.29 -8.65
N ASN A 346 19.47 6.79 -9.14
CA ASN A 346 19.73 6.88 -10.58
C ASN A 346 19.51 5.53 -11.26
N CYS A 347 18.87 5.54 -12.43
CA CYS A 347 18.64 4.34 -13.20
C CYS A 347 19.98 3.73 -13.66
N ILE A 348 20.10 2.41 -13.57
CA ILE A 348 21.24 1.64 -14.05
C ILE A 348 20.66 0.50 -14.88
N ASN A 349 21.27 0.19 -16.03
CA ASN A 349 20.81 -0.90 -16.88
C ASN A 349 21.27 -2.24 -16.29
N SER A 350 20.56 -2.68 -15.26
CA SER A 350 20.86 -3.87 -14.48
C SER A 350 19.55 -4.51 -14.02
N ILE A 351 19.55 -5.84 -13.87
CA ILE A 351 18.44 -6.60 -13.30
C ILE A 351 18.02 -6.13 -11.91
N SER A 352 18.90 -5.41 -11.20
CA SER A 352 18.59 -4.77 -9.90
C SER A 352 17.55 -3.65 -9.97
N ASN A 353 17.29 -3.11 -11.17
CA ASN A 353 16.27 -2.11 -11.47
C ASN A 353 15.01 -2.70 -12.09
N GLU A 354 15.05 -3.97 -12.48
CA GLU A 354 13.99 -4.59 -13.24
C GLU A 354 12.98 -5.24 -12.31
N TRP A 355 11.73 -5.10 -12.72
CA TRP A 355 10.56 -5.61 -12.02
C TRP A 355 9.74 -6.46 -12.95
N GLU A 356 9.12 -7.49 -12.40
CA GLU A 356 8.05 -8.25 -13.02
C GLU A 356 6.74 -7.70 -12.46
N VAL A 357 5.88 -7.16 -13.33
CA VAL A 357 4.59 -6.56 -12.97
C VAL A 357 3.48 -7.14 -13.86
N PRO A 358 2.21 -7.13 -13.42
CA PRO A 358 1.09 -7.52 -14.27
C PRO A 358 0.98 -6.64 -15.53
N VAL A 359 0.61 -7.24 -16.66
CA VAL A 359 0.32 -6.54 -17.92
C VAL A 359 -0.94 -5.65 -17.78
N SER A 360 -1.92 -6.09 -16.99
CA SER A 360 -3.14 -5.34 -16.71
C SER A 360 -3.64 -5.59 -15.29
N GLY A 361 -4.24 -4.57 -14.68
CA GLY A 361 -4.89 -4.68 -13.37
C GLY A 361 -3.92 -4.70 -12.19
N ASP A 362 -4.47 -5.09 -11.04
CA ASP A 362 -3.75 -5.15 -9.78
C ASP A 362 -2.87 -6.40 -9.69
N GLY A 363 -1.81 -6.34 -8.89
CA GLY A 363 -1.06 -7.54 -8.56
C GLY A 363 0.29 -7.27 -7.92
N PHE A 364 1.21 -8.19 -8.13
CA PHE A 364 2.51 -8.19 -7.47
C PHE A 364 3.56 -7.42 -8.26
N PHE A 365 4.23 -6.48 -7.59
CA PHE A 365 5.42 -5.83 -8.13
C PHE A 365 6.63 -6.58 -7.59
N LYS A 366 7.16 -7.49 -8.41
CA LYS A 366 8.17 -8.47 -8.02
C LYS A 366 9.54 -8.05 -8.54
N SER A 367 10.54 -8.00 -7.68
CA SER A 367 11.89 -7.64 -8.11
C SER A 367 12.57 -8.82 -8.80
N LEU A 368 13.25 -8.54 -9.91
CA LEU A 368 14.09 -9.53 -10.61
C LEU A 368 15.51 -9.62 -10.04
N HIS A 369 15.88 -8.74 -9.11
CA HIS A 369 17.23 -8.66 -8.55
C HIS A 369 17.65 -9.93 -7.78
N ASN A 370 16.68 -10.62 -7.17
CA ASN A 370 16.95 -11.80 -6.36
C ASN A 370 16.22 -13.01 -6.91
N ASN A 371 16.86 -14.18 -6.83
CA ASN A 371 16.30 -15.45 -7.30
C ASN A 371 15.05 -15.89 -6.52
N LYS A 372 14.80 -15.30 -5.34
CA LYS A 372 13.60 -15.55 -4.54
C LYS A 372 12.38 -14.80 -5.06
N GLY A 373 12.57 -13.78 -5.90
CA GLY A 373 11.50 -12.95 -6.44
C GLY A 373 10.68 -12.23 -5.37
N TRP A 374 11.33 -11.48 -4.48
CA TRP A 374 10.60 -10.70 -3.47
C TRP A 374 9.72 -9.62 -4.08
N CYS A 375 8.57 -9.39 -3.44
CA CYS A 375 7.60 -8.40 -3.83
C CYS A 375 7.67 -7.15 -2.93
N LEU A 376 7.24 -6.02 -3.50
CA LEU A 376 6.98 -4.80 -2.75
C LEU A 376 5.85 -5.05 -1.74
N ASN A 377 6.14 -5.04 -0.45
CA ASN A 377 5.24 -5.48 0.62
C ASN A 377 5.01 -4.38 1.66
N VAL A 378 3.76 -4.17 2.09
CA VAL A 378 3.41 -3.26 3.19
C VAL A 378 3.56 -3.97 4.54
N SER A 379 4.59 -3.61 5.31
CA SER A 379 4.87 -4.21 6.61
C SER A 379 4.14 -3.55 7.79
N ASP A 380 3.83 -2.25 7.68
CA ASP A 380 3.06 -1.51 8.70
C ASP A 380 2.09 -0.57 7.99
N ILE A 381 0.80 -0.90 8.05
CA ILE A 381 -0.27 -0.18 7.37
C ILE A 381 -0.38 1.25 7.91
N ASP A 382 -0.38 1.41 9.24
CA ASP A 382 -0.61 2.69 9.90
C ASP A 382 0.53 3.67 9.62
N LYS A 383 1.78 3.20 9.62
CA LYS A 383 2.95 4.01 9.25
C LYS A 383 3.18 4.11 7.74
N GLY A 384 2.55 3.23 6.97
CA GLY A 384 2.81 3.07 5.53
C GLY A 384 4.19 2.46 5.24
N SER A 385 4.77 1.73 6.19
CA SER A 385 6.09 1.13 5.99
C SER A 385 6.05 0.05 4.93
N ILE A 386 7.07 0.05 4.09
CA ILE A 386 7.25 -0.90 2.99
C ILE A 386 8.61 -1.56 3.08
N ILE A 387 8.65 -2.82 2.66
CA ILE A 387 9.83 -3.66 2.59
C ILE A 387 9.74 -4.57 1.36
N MET A 388 10.85 -5.20 1.00
CA MET A 388 10.85 -6.37 0.13
C MET A 388 10.54 -7.61 0.95
N GLY A 389 9.55 -8.39 0.55
CA GLY A 389 9.15 -9.61 1.25
C GLY A 389 8.49 -10.64 0.34
N GLU A 390 7.89 -11.66 0.94
CA GLU A 390 7.12 -12.66 0.20
C GLU A 390 5.92 -12.03 -0.53
N CYS A 391 5.54 -12.62 -1.66
CA CYS A 391 4.40 -12.18 -2.46
C CYS A 391 3.10 -12.72 -1.84
N ASN A 392 2.55 -11.97 -0.90
CA ASN A 392 1.31 -12.27 -0.19
C ASN A 392 0.33 -11.10 -0.32
N GLN A 393 -0.80 -11.13 0.37
CA GLN A 393 -1.80 -10.07 0.30
C GLN A 393 -1.27 -8.65 0.59
N ASN A 394 -0.28 -8.50 1.48
CA ASN A 394 0.31 -7.20 1.78
C ASN A 394 1.19 -6.67 0.64
N SER A 395 1.49 -7.51 -0.35
CA SER A 395 2.25 -7.17 -1.55
C SER A 395 1.39 -6.80 -2.76
N ILE A 396 0.06 -6.76 -2.61
CA ILE A 396 -0.84 -6.41 -3.72
C ILE A 396 -0.83 -4.89 -3.92
N ILE A 397 -0.32 -4.50 -5.08
CA ILE A 397 -0.28 -3.14 -5.58
C ILE A 397 -1.44 -2.95 -6.55
N ASN A 398 -2.15 -1.82 -6.42
CA ASN A 398 -3.23 -1.48 -7.35
C ASN A 398 -2.66 -1.06 -8.71
N ASP A 399 -3.42 -1.26 -9.79
CA ASP A 399 -3.06 -0.79 -11.12
C ASP A 399 -2.71 0.71 -11.06
N ILE A 400 -1.50 1.07 -11.50
CA ILE A 400 -1.01 2.45 -11.45
C ILE A 400 -1.96 3.42 -12.19
N THR A 401 -2.60 2.94 -13.26
CA THR A 401 -3.54 3.72 -14.08
C THR A 401 -4.88 3.95 -13.38
N SER A 402 -5.19 3.16 -12.35
CA SER A 402 -6.39 3.31 -11.52
C SER A 402 -6.20 4.27 -10.34
N SER A 403 -4.96 4.72 -10.09
CA SER A 403 -4.66 5.67 -9.02
C SER A 403 -5.26 7.06 -9.28
N TYR A 404 -5.39 7.86 -8.22
CA TYR A 404 -6.01 9.19 -8.25
C TYR A 404 -5.43 10.12 -9.34
N ASN A 405 -4.15 9.97 -9.68
CA ASN A 405 -3.48 10.73 -10.73
C ASN A 405 -2.96 9.88 -11.89
N LYS A 406 -3.40 8.62 -11.97
CA LYS A 406 -3.02 7.61 -12.98
C LYS A 406 -1.54 7.24 -13.04
N ASN A 407 -0.72 7.79 -12.14
CA ASN A 407 0.73 7.69 -12.12
C ASN A 407 1.27 7.38 -10.71
N SER A 408 0.43 6.96 -9.76
CA SER A 408 0.85 6.67 -8.38
C SER A 408 0.76 5.20 -8.04
N ILE A 409 1.80 4.68 -7.40
CA ILE A 409 1.82 3.31 -6.88
C ILE A 409 1.13 3.33 -5.51
N THR A 410 -0.01 2.64 -5.42
CA THR A 410 -0.81 2.51 -4.19
C THR A 410 -0.98 1.05 -3.81
N SER A 411 -1.19 0.79 -2.52
CA SER A 411 -1.48 -0.57 -2.04
C SER A 411 -2.98 -0.77 -1.91
N SER A 412 -3.46 -1.98 -2.25
CA SER A 412 -4.85 -2.40 -2.01
C SER A 412 -5.29 -2.39 -0.54
N LEU A 413 -4.34 -2.23 0.40
CA LEU A 413 -4.61 -2.12 1.82
C LEU A 413 -4.90 -0.68 2.25
N ILE A 414 -4.44 0.32 1.48
CA ILE A 414 -4.51 1.74 1.83
C ILE A 414 -4.54 2.60 0.56
N ASP A 415 -5.74 2.92 0.09
CA ASP A 415 -5.91 3.63 -1.18
C ASP A 415 -5.56 5.13 -1.09
N ASN A 416 -5.48 5.71 0.11
CA ASN A 416 -5.12 7.12 0.32
C ASN A 416 -3.63 7.37 0.56
N LYS A 417 -2.79 6.33 0.43
CA LYS A 417 -1.33 6.45 0.55
C LYS A 417 -0.61 5.99 -0.72
N CYS A 418 0.40 6.75 -1.09
CA CYS A 418 1.14 6.64 -2.33
C CYS A 418 2.63 6.44 -2.06
N LEU A 419 3.27 5.61 -2.87
CA LEU A 419 4.70 5.34 -2.78
C LEU A 419 5.49 6.63 -3.04
N GLY A 420 6.28 7.07 -2.07
CA GLY A 420 7.14 8.25 -2.18
C GLY A 420 8.30 8.19 -1.20
N SER A 421 9.05 9.27 -1.09
CA SER A 421 10.24 9.38 -0.23
C SER A 421 9.92 9.31 1.26
N LEU A 422 10.69 8.53 2.00
CA LEU A 422 10.71 8.51 3.47
C LEU A 422 11.59 9.66 3.97
N GLY A 423 11.06 10.88 3.89
CA GLY A 423 11.73 12.10 4.37
C GLY A 423 12.68 12.75 3.36
N SER A 424 12.93 14.05 3.57
CA SER A 424 13.86 14.86 2.79
C SER A 424 15.28 14.65 3.31
N ASN A 425 16.01 13.69 2.74
CA ASN A 425 17.45 13.60 2.94
C ASN A 425 18.16 13.74 1.59
N ASN A 426 19.21 14.58 1.58
CA ASN A 426 20.09 14.87 0.44
C ASN A 426 21.01 13.68 0.07
N SER A 427 20.55 12.44 0.17
CA SER A 427 21.30 11.25 -0.20
C SER A 427 21.02 10.85 -1.66
N ASN A 428 22.04 10.28 -2.33
CA ASN A 428 21.89 9.72 -3.67
C ASN A 428 20.81 8.61 -3.75
N GLU A 429 20.60 7.92 -2.63
CA GLU A 429 19.56 6.92 -2.43
C GLU A 429 18.53 7.45 -1.44
N ILE A 430 17.26 7.53 -1.85
CA ILE A 430 16.18 8.01 -1.00
C ILE A 430 15.29 6.81 -0.66
N LYS A 431 15.23 6.43 0.61
CA LYS A 431 14.36 5.33 1.07
C LYS A 431 12.91 5.68 0.82
N LEU A 432 12.05 4.68 0.60
CA LEU A 432 10.65 4.90 0.24
C LEU A 432 9.67 4.51 1.35
N ASN A 433 8.46 5.07 1.30
CA ASN A 433 7.34 4.84 2.20
C ASN A 433 6.01 5.01 1.44
N LEU A 434 4.91 4.46 1.95
CA LEU A 434 3.58 4.89 1.55
C LEU A 434 3.20 6.12 2.37
N ASN A 435 3.24 7.29 1.74
CA ASN A 435 2.89 8.58 2.33
C ASN A 435 1.47 8.99 1.96
N GLN A 436 0.90 10.01 2.59
CA GLN A 436 -0.36 10.59 2.12
C GLN A 436 -0.21 11.02 0.65
N CYS A 437 -1.14 10.61 -0.21
CA CYS A 437 -1.13 10.96 -1.62
C CYS A 437 -1.26 12.48 -1.81
N ASP A 438 -0.38 13.08 -2.61
CA ASP A 438 -0.34 14.51 -2.91
C ASP A 438 0.22 14.73 -4.33
N ASP A 439 -0.60 15.31 -5.21
CA ASP A 439 -0.23 15.62 -6.60
C ASP A 439 0.89 16.68 -6.72
N ASN A 440 1.22 17.39 -5.66
CA ASN A 440 2.31 18.36 -5.70
C ASN A 440 3.66 17.73 -5.37
N LYS A 441 3.70 16.40 -5.13
CA LYS A 441 4.90 15.67 -4.71
C LYS A 441 5.50 14.89 -5.87
N ASP A 442 6.57 15.45 -6.44
CA ASP A 442 7.33 14.85 -7.55
C ASP A 442 7.77 13.40 -7.28
N ASP A 443 8.08 13.07 -6.02
CA ASP A 443 8.52 11.74 -5.60
C ASP A 443 7.41 10.68 -5.59
N GLN A 444 6.15 11.06 -5.80
CA GLN A 444 5.00 10.16 -5.87
C GLN A 444 4.57 9.82 -7.31
N TYR A 445 5.23 10.38 -8.32
CA TYR A 445 4.95 10.12 -9.73
C TYR A 445 5.80 8.99 -10.29
N TRP A 446 5.15 7.93 -10.77
CA TRP A 446 5.78 6.73 -11.28
C TRP A 446 5.23 6.35 -12.66
N GLU A 447 6.07 5.74 -13.46
CA GLU A 447 5.81 5.23 -14.80
C GLU A 447 6.34 3.80 -14.89
N ILE A 448 5.58 2.93 -15.54
CA ILE A 448 6.01 1.57 -15.88
C ILE A 448 6.53 1.63 -17.32
N ARG A 449 7.81 1.32 -17.52
CA ARG A 449 8.47 1.36 -18.84
C ARG A 449 8.95 -0.02 -19.24
N ASP A 450 8.66 -0.42 -20.47
CA ASP A 450 9.14 -1.68 -21.06
C ASP A 450 10.59 -1.59 -21.59
N SER A 451 11.24 -0.43 -21.44
CA SER A 451 12.61 -0.18 -21.86
C SER A 451 13.37 0.64 -20.81
N TYR A 452 14.71 0.48 -20.82
CA TYR A 452 15.59 1.18 -19.90
C TYR A 452 15.43 2.70 -20.01
N PRO A 453 15.08 3.41 -18.92
CA PRO A 453 14.96 4.87 -18.94
C PRO A 453 16.36 5.50 -18.98
N VAL A 454 16.84 5.78 -20.19
CA VAL A 454 18.09 6.50 -20.39
C VAL A 454 17.92 7.95 -19.92
N ASN A 455 18.89 8.45 -19.16
CA ASN A 455 18.95 9.86 -18.77
C ASN A 455 19.62 10.65 -19.90
N ILE A 456 18.93 10.81 -21.03
CA ILE A 456 19.49 11.25 -22.32
C ILE A 456 20.07 12.69 -22.28
N ASN A 457 19.85 13.42 -21.19
CA ASN A 457 20.28 14.82 -21.08
C ASN A 457 21.72 15.04 -20.60
N ASN A 458 22.42 14.00 -20.10
CA ASN A 458 23.79 14.14 -19.58
C ASN A 458 24.85 13.30 -20.30
N ASP A 459 24.46 12.55 -21.33
CA ASP A 459 25.42 11.75 -22.10
C ASP A 459 26.18 12.66 -23.06
N LYS A 460 27.50 12.48 -23.14
CA LYS A 460 28.30 13.08 -24.20
C LYS A 460 27.65 12.70 -25.54
N THR A 461 27.51 13.65 -26.45
CA THR A 461 26.98 13.40 -27.79
C THR A 461 28.10 13.48 -28.82
N LYS A 462 27.89 12.85 -29.98
CA LYS A 462 28.74 13.03 -31.15
C LYS A 462 27.89 13.24 -32.40
N THR A 463 28.48 13.93 -33.37
CA THR A 463 27.88 14.13 -34.70
C THR A 463 28.23 12.98 -35.61
N VAL A 464 27.24 12.41 -36.28
CA VAL A 464 27.38 11.22 -37.14
C VAL A 464 26.57 11.32 -38.43
N TRP A 465 26.89 10.42 -39.35
CA TRP A 465 26.07 10.05 -40.51
C TRP A 465 25.43 8.70 -40.26
N VAL A 466 24.13 8.60 -40.51
CA VAL A 466 23.39 7.34 -40.42
C VAL A 466 23.22 6.82 -41.84
N TYR A 467 23.96 5.77 -42.17
CA TYR A 467 24.21 5.31 -43.53
C TYR A 467 23.59 3.94 -43.77
N ASN A 468 22.86 3.78 -44.87
CA ASN A 468 22.42 2.47 -45.35
C ASN A 468 23.45 1.95 -46.36
N PRO A 469 24.23 0.90 -46.03
CA PRO A 469 25.30 0.40 -46.91
C PRO A 469 24.79 -0.32 -48.16
N LYS A 470 23.56 -0.84 -48.13
CA LYS A 470 22.95 -1.56 -49.25
C LYS A 470 22.44 -0.60 -50.32
N LEU A 471 21.78 0.47 -49.89
CA LEU A 471 21.24 1.51 -50.75
C LEU A 471 22.25 2.61 -51.08
N LYS A 472 23.41 2.62 -50.41
CA LYS A 472 24.45 3.66 -50.53
C LYS A 472 23.92 5.07 -50.31
N LYS A 473 23.02 5.23 -49.35
CA LYS A 473 22.33 6.47 -49.04
C LYS A 473 22.31 6.73 -47.53
N CYS A 474 22.14 7.98 -47.14
CA CYS A 474 22.09 8.41 -45.75
C CYS A 474 20.68 8.83 -45.34
N LEU A 475 20.41 8.76 -44.03
CA LEU A 475 19.23 9.30 -43.39
C LEU A 475 19.24 10.84 -43.41
N ILE A 476 18.19 11.43 -43.96
CA ILE A 476 18.01 12.87 -44.13
C ILE A 476 16.84 13.33 -43.25
N SER A 477 17.08 14.35 -42.42
CA SER A 477 16.05 14.92 -41.56
C SER A 477 14.96 15.66 -42.37
N GLY A 478 13.74 15.64 -41.83
CA GLY A 478 12.67 16.53 -42.27
C GLY A 478 13.03 18.00 -42.05
N ASN A 479 12.41 18.90 -42.81
CA ASN A 479 12.71 20.34 -42.74
C ASN A 479 11.82 21.11 -41.74
N LYS A 480 10.67 20.57 -41.34
CA LYS A 480 9.78 21.12 -40.30
C LYS A 480 9.26 20.03 -39.35
N SER A 481 8.61 20.42 -38.25
CA SER A 481 7.97 19.49 -37.32
C SER A 481 6.96 18.63 -38.08
N SER A 482 6.76 17.40 -37.62
CA SER A 482 5.95 16.34 -38.22
C SER A 482 6.36 15.87 -39.62
N TYR A 483 7.38 16.49 -40.25
CA TYR A 483 7.87 16.01 -41.54
C TYR A 483 8.60 14.69 -41.38
N ARG A 484 8.23 13.76 -42.26
CA ARG A 484 8.83 12.43 -42.32
C ARG A 484 10.30 12.54 -42.78
N PRO A 485 11.24 11.88 -42.09
CA PRO A 485 12.61 11.76 -42.57
C PRO A 485 12.66 10.98 -43.88
N GLN A 486 13.75 11.19 -44.62
CA GLN A 486 13.96 10.62 -45.94
C GLN A 486 15.29 9.88 -46.01
N ILE A 487 15.48 9.08 -47.06
CA ILE A 487 16.78 8.53 -47.44
C ILE A 487 17.26 9.19 -48.74
N GLY A 488 18.54 9.56 -48.81
CA GLY A 488 19.09 10.23 -49.98
C GLY A 488 20.61 10.29 -49.99
N ASN A 489 21.20 11.06 -50.89
CA ASN A 489 22.65 11.10 -51.06
C ASN A 489 23.35 11.61 -49.79
N CYS A 490 24.40 10.90 -49.39
CA CYS A 490 25.28 11.34 -48.30
C CYS A 490 26.05 12.59 -48.72
N ASN A 491 26.05 13.61 -47.86
CA ASN A 491 26.82 14.83 -48.06
C ASN A 491 27.15 15.48 -46.69
N ASN A 492 27.84 16.61 -46.71
CA ASN A 492 28.26 17.31 -45.50
C ASN A 492 27.24 18.32 -44.95
N SER A 493 26.02 18.37 -45.50
CA SER A 493 24.97 19.27 -45.01
C SER A 493 24.43 18.83 -43.66
N ASN A 494 23.94 19.77 -42.87
CA ASN A 494 23.35 19.48 -41.56
C ASN A 494 22.06 18.65 -41.63
N ARG A 495 21.43 18.52 -42.81
CA ARG A 495 20.26 17.64 -43.01
C ARG A 495 20.59 16.16 -42.93
N VAL A 496 21.85 15.80 -43.18
CA VAL A 496 22.30 14.41 -43.22
C VAL A 496 23.06 14.02 -41.95
N LYS A 497 23.38 15.02 -41.11
CA LYS A 497 24.11 14.85 -39.85
C LYS A 497 23.16 14.78 -38.66
N TRP A 498 23.47 13.88 -37.76
CA TRP A 498 22.70 13.62 -36.55
C TRP A 498 23.60 13.72 -35.33
N GLU A 499 23.09 14.34 -34.28
CA GLU A 499 23.67 14.30 -32.93
C GLU A 499 23.06 13.10 -32.20
N ILE A 500 23.92 12.18 -31.73
CA ILE A 500 23.53 10.97 -30.99
C ILE A 500 24.39 10.81 -29.73
N PRO A 501 23.95 10.05 -28.71
CA PRO A 501 24.79 9.68 -27.58
C PRO A 501 26.04 8.88 -28.02
N VAL A 502 27.19 9.07 -27.36
CA VAL A 502 28.39 8.24 -27.64
C VAL A 502 28.20 6.77 -27.24
N SER A 503 27.32 6.49 -26.29
CA SER A 503 27.03 5.14 -25.79
C SER A 503 25.54 4.99 -25.45
N GLY A 504 24.99 3.80 -25.69
CA GLY A 504 23.63 3.44 -25.28
C GLY A 504 22.54 3.93 -26.24
N ASP A 505 21.29 3.78 -25.78
CA ASP A 505 20.09 4.22 -26.50
C ASP A 505 19.92 5.73 -26.31
N GLY A 506 19.19 6.40 -27.21
CA GLY A 506 18.84 7.80 -27.00
C GLY A 506 18.34 8.49 -28.25
N TYR A 507 18.48 9.82 -28.27
CA TYR A 507 17.90 10.64 -29.32
C TYR A 507 18.77 10.68 -30.58
N PHE A 508 18.12 10.57 -31.73
CA PHE A 508 18.70 10.96 -33.01
C PHE A 508 18.24 12.39 -33.29
N LYS A 509 19.08 13.36 -32.91
CA LYS A 509 18.75 14.79 -32.99
C LYS A 509 19.31 15.39 -34.27
N SER A 510 18.47 16.06 -35.05
CA SER A 510 18.90 16.67 -36.31
C SER A 510 19.72 17.94 -36.07
N LEU A 511 20.85 18.07 -36.78
CA LEU A 511 21.63 19.32 -36.80
C LEU A 511 21.08 20.39 -37.74
N TYR A 512 20.09 20.06 -38.57
CA TYR A 512 19.54 21.01 -39.55
C TYR A 512 18.66 22.07 -38.90
N ASN A 513 17.92 21.70 -37.86
CA ASN A 513 16.96 22.59 -37.25
C ASN A 513 17.51 23.24 -35.98
N LYS A 514 17.39 24.56 -35.86
CA LYS A 514 17.83 25.31 -34.67
C LYS A 514 17.12 24.89 -33.37
N LYS A 515 15.91 24.32 -33.45
CA LYS A 515 15.18 23.76 -32.30
C LYS A 515 15.70 22.38 -31.88
N GLY A 516 16.53 21.73 -32.70
CA GLY A 516 17.10 20.42 -32.38
C GLY A 516 16.05 19.31 -32.31
N TRP A 517 15.17 19.21 -33.30
CA TRP A 517 14.18 18.13 -33.34
C TRP A 517 14.80 16.75 -33.47
N CYS A 518 14.12 15.79 -32.88
CA CYS A 518 14.50 14.39 -32.87
C CYS A 518 13.67 13.56 -33.85
N LEU A 519 14.22 12.40 -34.24
CA LEU A 519 13.48 11.35 -34.93
C LEU A 519 12.37 10.84 -33.99
N HIS A 520 11.12 11.15 -34.29
CA HIS A 520 9.98 10.98 -33.39
C HIS A 520 8.94 10.01 -33.98
N VAL A 521 8.44 9.07 -33.18
CA VAL A 521 7.36 8.15 -33.56
C VAL A 521 6.00 8.75 -33.22
N SER A 522 5.20 9.11 -34.23
CA SER A 522 3.87 9.70 -34.01
C SER A 522 2.75 8.66 -33.95
N ASN A 523 2.95 7.46 -34.50
CA ASN A 523 2.01 6.35 -34.39
C ASN A 523 2.75 5.02 -34.56
N ILE A 524 2.93 4.28 -33.48
CA ILE A 524 3.72 3.04 -33.51
C ILE A 524 3.02 1.92 -34.30
N ASP A 525 1.68 1.81 -34.25
CA ASP A 525 0.92 0.75 -34.93
C ASP A 525 1.01 0.84 -36.45
N LYS A 526 0.99 2.06 -37.00
CA LYS A 526 1.22 2.32 -38.43
C LYS A 526 2.71 2.47 -38.76
N GLY A 527 3.56 2.61 -37.74
CA GLY A 527 4.99 2.86 -37.88
C GLY A 527 5.34 4.29 -38.31
N THR A 528 4.39 5.22 -38.19
CA THR A 528 4.57 6.59 -38.68
C THR A 528 5.60 7.34 -37.85
N ILE A 529 6.56 7.95 -38.55
CA ILE A 529 7.65 8.74 -37.98
C ILE A 529 7.70 10.14 -38.59
N GLY A 530 8.25 11.09 -37.85
CA GLY A 530 8.48 12.46 -38.26
C GLY A 530 9.58 13.13 -37.43
N MET A 531 9.79 14.43 -37.66
CA MET A 531 10.63 15.26 -36.78
C MET A 531 9.75 15.82 -35.65
N GLY A 532 10.16 15.66 -34.39
CA GLY A 532 9.41 16.11 -33.22
C GLY A 532 10.30 16.58 -32.07
N ASP A 533 9.67 16.89 -30.94
CA ASP A 533 10.40 17.19 -29.70
C ASP A 533 11.10 15.92 -29.18
N CYS A 534 12.22 16.09 -28.50
CA CYS A 534 13.02 14.98 -27.98
C CYS A 534 12.40 14.46 -26.68
N ASP A 535 11.42 13.57 -26.81
CA ASP A 535 10.63 12.98 -25.74
C ASP A 535 10.70 11.43 -25.76
N ASN A 536 9.85 10.75 -24.99
CA ASN A 536 9.84 9.29 -24.94
C ASN A 536 9.55 8.63 -26.31
N ASN A 537 8.81 9.31 -27.20
CA ASN A 537 8.51 8.79 -28.54
C ASN A 537 9.68 8.93 -29.51
N SER A 538 10.75 9.63 -29.09
CA SER A 538 11.94 9.89 -29.89
C SER A 538 13.15 9.05 -29.50
N ILE A 539 12.99 8.16 -28.51
CA ILE A 539 14.07 7.28 -28.06
C ILE A 539 14.28 6.18 -29.09
N ILE A 540 15.50 6.13 -29.61
CA ILE A 540 15.96 5.14 -30.56
C ILE A 540 16.93 4.19 -29.85
N ILE A 541 16.70 2.89 -30.00
CA ILE A 541 17.55 1.85 -29.45
C ILE A 541 18.88 1.84 -30.23
N ASN A 542 19.98 1.64 -29.52
CA ASN A 542 21.31 1.51 -30.11
C ASN A 542 21.29 0.47 -31.23
N ILE A 543 21.81 0.82 -32.40
CA ILE A 543 21.81 -0.07 -33.57
C ILE A 543 22.50 -1.40 -33.25
N LYS A 544 23.55 -1.39 -32.41
CA LYS A 544 24.25 -2.62 -31.99
C LYS A 544 23.43 -3.52 -31.07
N SER A 545 22.47 -2.97 -30.32
CA SER A 545 21.57 -3.76 -29.46
C SER A 545 20.31 -4.22 -30.19
N SER A 546 20.14 -3.85 -31.47
CA SER A 546 19.09 -4.42 -32.31
C SER A 546 19.34 -5.91 -32.60
N TYR A 547 18.26 -6.65 -32.90
CA TYR A 547 18.30 -8.11 -33.13
C TYR A 547 19.22 -8.57 -34.29
N ASN A 548 19.63 -7.65 -35.17
CA ASN A 548 20.59 -7.91 -36.25
C ASN A 548 21.84 -7.02 -36.16
N GLU A 549 22.01 -6.29 -35.06
CA GLU A 549 23.09 -5.33 -34.81
C GLU A 549 23.22 -4.22 -35.88
N LYS A 550 22.20 -4.07 -36.74
CA LYS A 550 22.22 -3.23 -37.95
C LYS A 550 20.89 -2.53 -38.20
N SER A 551 19.92 -2.61 -37.30
CA SER A 551 18.62 -1.96 -37.47
C SER A 551 18.46 -0.79 -36.50
N ILE A 552 17.80 0.27 -36.98
CA ILE A 552 17.32 1.36 -36.13
C ILE A 552 15.92 0.98 -35.64
N MET A 553 15.75 0.95 -34.32
CA MET A 553 14.50 0.54 -33.66
C MET A 553 14.01 1.63 -32.72
N SER A 554 12.70 1.76 -32.57
CA SER A 554 12.13 2.62 -31.52
C SER A 554 12.04 1.84 -30.22
N SER A 555 12.23 2.51 -29.08
CA SER A 555 11.95 1.94 -27.76
C SER A 555 10.48 1.51 -27.58
N LEU A 556 9.56 2.02 -28.41
CA LEU A 556 8.13 1.71 -28.37
C LEU A 556 7.78 0.36 -29.00
N SER A 557 8.70 -0.29 -29.73
CA SER A 557 8.46 -1.59 -30.33
C SER A 557 9.75 -2.33 -30.66
N ASN A 558 9.85 -3.59 -30.23
CA ASN A 558 10.94 -4.48 -30.58
C ASN A 558 10.76 -5.18 -31.95
N ASN A 559 9.61 -5.00 -32.61
CA ASN A 559 9.24 -5.70 -33.84
C ASN A 559 9.07 -4.78 -35.07
N LYS A 560 9.56 -3.53 -34.98
CA LYS A 560 9.59 -2.60 -36.10
C LYS A 560 10.94 -1.92 -36.32
N TYR A 561 11.40 -1.91 -37.58
CA TYR A 561 12.68 -1.34 -38.01
C TYR A 561 12.48 -0.17 -38.97
N LEU A 562 13.38 0.82 -38.88
CA LEU A 562 13.40 1.94 -39.81
C LEU A 562 13.75 1.46 -41.22
N GLY A 563 12.87 1.70 -42.19
CA GLY A 563 13.09 1.42 -43.61
C GLY A 563 12.24 2.33 -44.50
N LEU A 564 12.18 2.05 -45.80
CA LEU A 564 11.35 2.78 -46.77
C LEU A 564 9.86 2.55 -46.48
N LEU A 565 9.05 3.59 -46.60
CA LEU A 565 7.59 3.50 -46.40
C LEU A 565 6.95 2.46 -47.33
N ASN A 566 7.43 2.38 -48.56
CA ASN A 566 7.08 1.35 -49.53
C ASN A 566 8.36 0.81 -50.16
N SER A 567 8.81 -0.36 -49.68
CA SER A 567 10.08 -0.97 -50.12
C SER A 567 10.09 -1.41 -51.59
N ASP A 568 8.91 -1.58 -52.19
CA ASP A 568 8.77 -2.13 -53.53
C ASP A 568 8.74 -1.03 -54.60
N ASN A 569 8.67 0.24 -54.18
CA ASN A 569 8.76 1.41 -55.05
C ASN A 569 10.19 1.96 -55.06
N SER A 570 10.89 1.84 -56.19
CA SER A 570 12.26 2.32 -56.37
C SER A 570 12.44 3.84 -56.24
N ASN A 571 11.35 4.61 -56.40
CA ASN A 571 11.33 6.06 -56.22
C ASN A 571 10.95 6.48 -54.79
N GLU A 572 10.63 5.54 -53.89
CA GLU A 572 10.31 5.88 -52.51
C GLU A 572 11.56 6.41 -51.79
N VAL A 573 11.37 7.52 -51.10
CA VAL A 573 12.44 8.17 -50.32
C VAL A 573 12.01 8.40 -48.88
N LYS A 574 10.71 8.30 -48.57
CA LYS A 574 10.17 8.51 -47.23
C LYS A 574 10.39 7.27 -46.38
N LEU A 575 10.71 7.48 -45.11
CA LEU A 575 10.98 6.39 -44.17
C LEU A 575 9.82 6.10 -43.24
N ASN A 576 9.72 4.86 -42.74
CA ASN A 576 8.70 4.36 -41.83
C ASN A 576 9.30 3.31 -40.89
N LEU A 577 8.65 3.02 -39.76
CA LEU A 577 8.94 1.86 -38.93
C LEU A 577 8.11 0.66 -39.42
N ASN A 578 8.74 -0.21 -40.19
CA ASN A 578 8.10 -1.38 -40.81
C ASN A 578 8.31 -2.63 -39.97
N LYS A 579 7.48 -3.66 -40.17
CA LYS A 579 7.71 -4.97 -39.55
C LYS A 579 9.12 -5.47 -39.89
N CYS A 580 9.81 -6.02 -38.88
CA CYS A 580 11.17 -6.51 -39.01
C CYS A 580 11.33 -7.49 -40.16
N ASN A 581 12.23 -7.20 -41.10
CA ASN A 581 12.63 -8.15 -42.13
C ASN A 581 14.12 -8.01 -42.46
N LYS A 582 14.92 -9.01 -42.09
CA LYS A 582 16.37 -9.01 -42.30
C LYS A 582 16.79 -9.05 -43.77
N SER A 583 15.93 -9.58 -44.66
CA SER A 583 16.24 -9.66 -46.09
C SER A 583 16.00 -8.36 -46.85
N LYS A 584 15.39 -7.36 -46.19
CA LYS A 584 15.10 -6.06 -46.78
C LYS A 584 16.29 -5.12 -46.60
N ASP A 585 16.92 -4.77 -47.72
CA ASP A 585 18.13 -3.94 -47.78
C ASP A 585 17.93 -2.53 -47.18
N ASP A 586 16.72 -1.99 -47.26
CA ASP A 586 16.36 -0.67 -46.75
C ASP A 586 16.29 -0.59 -45.20
N GLN A 587 16.31 -1.73 -44.51
CA GLN A 587 16.25 -1.80 -43.04
C GLN A 587 17.63 -1.94 -42.37
N GLN A 588 18.72 -1.92 -43.14
CA GLN A 588 20.09 -2.08 -42.63
C GLN A 588 20.81 -0.72 -42.59
N TRP A 589 21.32 -0.35 -41.42
CA TRP A 589 21.94 0.94 -41.13
C TRP A 589 23.25 0.79 -40.37
N GLU A 590 24.18 1.69 -40.63
CA GLU A 590 25.46 1.85 -39.95
C GLU A 590 25.61 3.30 -39.47
N ILE A 591 26.36 3.52 -38.39
CA ILE A 591 26.68 4.86 -37.89
C ILE A 591 28.14 5.16 -38.20
N TRP A 592 28.37 6.31 -38.86
CA TRP A 592 29.69 6.73 -39.32
C TRP A 592 30.04 8.09 -38.70
N ASP A 593 31.26 8.21 -38.17
CA ASP A 593 31.77 9.47 -37.58
C ASP A 593 32.32 10.44 -38.66
N SER A 594 32.28 10.03 -39.94
CA SER A 594 32.70 10.82 -41.08
C SER A 594 31.80 10.56 -42.28
N ASN A 595 31.81 11.47 -43.27
CA ASN A 595 30.98 11.33 -44.45
C ASN A 595 31.35 10.05 -45.26
N PRO A 596 30.40 9.12 -45.46
CA PRO A 596 30.65 7.85 -46.15
C PRO A 596 31.16 7.99 -47.60
N THR A 597 30.92 9.12 -48.27
CA THR A 597 31.31 9.31 -49.69
C THR A 597 32.75 9.77 -49.89
N THR A 598 33.42 10.24 -48.84
CA THR A 598 34.77 10.83 -48.92
C THR A 598 35.85 10.00 -48.23
N SER A 599 35.48 8.95 -47.50
CA SER A 599 36.41 8.18 -46.68
C SER A 599 36.75 6.82 -47.30
N ASN A 600 38.03 6.61 -47.62
CA ASN A 600 38.59 5.25 -47.66
C ASN A 600 38.68 4.73 -46.21
N ASN A 601 37.73 3.87 -45.83
CA ASN A 601 37.76 3.01 -44.63
C ASN A 601 38.05 3.67 -43.26
N LYS A 602 37.10 4.37 -42.65
CA LYS A 602 37.01 4.44 -41.18
C LYS A 602 35.57 4.26 -40.71
N ARG A 603 35.19 3.01 -40.45
CA ARG A 603 34.02 2.69 -39.62
C ARG A 603 34.26 3.20 -38.21
N ALA A 604 33.25 3.83 -37.61
CA ALA A 604 33.25 4.14 -36.20
C ALA A 604 33.16 2.82 -35.41
N TYR A 605 34.31 2.20 -35.12
CA TYR A 605 34.35 1.13 -34.13
C TYR A 605 34.08 1.78 -32.77
N TYR A 606 32.84 1.63 -32.28
CA TYR A 606 32.55 1.83 -30.87
C TYR A 606 33.39 0.80 -30.11
N TYR A 607 34.51 1.26 -29.53
CA TYR A 607 35.20 0.55 -28.45
C TYR A 607 34.26 0.56 -27.25
N TYR A 608 33.94 -0.64 -26.77
CA TYR A 608 33.30 -0.85 -25.46
C TYR A 608 34.36 -0.78 -24.37
#